data_AF-A0A948S8R9-F1
#
_entry.id   AF-A0A948S8R9-F1
#
_cell.length_a   1.000
_cell.length_b   1.000
_cell.length_c   1.000
_cell.angle_alpha   90.00
_cell.angle_beta   90.00
_cell.angle_gamma   90.00
#
_symmetry.space_group_name_H-M   'P 1'
#
loop_
_entity.id
_entity.type
_entity.pdbx_description
1 polymer ?
#
loop_
_entity_poly.entity_id
_entity_poly.type
_entity_poly.pdbx_seq_one_letter_code
_entity_poly.pdbx_strand_id
1 'polypeptide(L)'
;MRRAGHDHTLPLGPLMRWVVLVFLAGLLGLCFVHMKHKLKVDGDRCRDLEQSVADLDEKLKVADNEIMRLTSRPALERRREEGFIRMIEVQANRMVRLRLSETQSAPIASAREVAP
;
A
#
# COMPACT_ATOMS: atom_id res chain seq x y z
N MET A 1 18.31 -17.73 81.36
CA MET A 1 18.33 -16.79 80.22
C MET A 1 17.85 -17.53 78.97
N ARG A 2 16.55 -17.46 78.63
CA ARG A 2 15.99 -18.07 77.42
C ARG A 2 15.97 -17.02 76.31
N ARG A 3 16.76 -17.21 75.26
CA ARG A 3 16.64 -16.42 74.02
C ARG A 3 15.46 -17.00 73.24
N ALA A 4 14.38 -16.23 73.13
CA ALA A 4 13.30 -16.51 72.22
C ALA A 4 13.81 -16.24 70.79
N GLY A 5 13.97 -17.30 70.00
CA GLY A 5 14.17 -17.18 68.57
C GLY A 5 12.91 -16.58 67.96
N HIS A 6 13.05 -15.42 67.33
CA HIS A 6 12.00 -14.86 66.47
C HIS A 6 12.03 -15.63 65.15
N ASP A 7 11.16 -16.62 65.01
CA ASP A 7 10.91 -17.24 63.72
C ASP A 7 10.06 -16.28 62.88
N HIS A 8 10.72 -15.58 61.96
CA HIS A 8 10.05 -14.75 60.95
C HIS A 8 9.42 -15.65 59.89
N THR A 9 8.26 -16.25 60.18
CA THR A 9 7.43 -16.90 59.17
C THR A 9 6.78 -15.82 58.31
N LEU A 10 7.52 -15.32 57.32
CA LEU A 10 6.98 -14.38 56.33
C LEU A 10 5.83 -15.09 55.60
N PRO A 11 4.62 -14.53 55.58
CA PRO A 11 3.53 -15.10 54.80
C PRO A 11 3.90 -14.99 53.31
N LEU A 12 4.36 -16.10 52.74
CA LEU A 12 4.81 -16.20 51.34
C LEU A 12 3.67 -15.94 50.35
N GLY A 13 2.42 -16.23 50.72
CA GLY A 13 1.24 -16.06 49.86
C GLY A 13 1.00 -14.61 49.41
N PRO A 14 0.87 -13.64 50.32
CA PRO A 14 0.71 -12.23 49.99
C PRO A 14 1.85 -11.67 49.13
N LEU A 15 3.10 -12.04 49.43
CA LEU A 15 4.26 -11.58 48.66
C LEU A 15 4.24 -12.12 47.23
N MET A 16 3.94 -13.42 47.05
CA MET A 16 3.83 -14.04 45.73
C MET A 16 2.78 -13.34 44.88
N ARG A 17 1.64 -12.93 45.47
CA ARG A 17 0.58 -12.22 44.76
C ARG A 17 1.04 -10.86 44.24
N TRP A 18 1.79 -10.10 45.04
CA TRP A 18 2.35 -8.82 44.61
C TRP A 18 3.41 -8.98 43.51
N VAL A 19 4.26 -9.99 43.62
CA VAL A 19 5.26 -10.30 42.57
C VAL A 19 4.57 -10.60 41.24
N VAL A 20 3.52 -11.43 41.25
CA VAL A 20 2.75 -11.74 40.04
C VAL A 20 2.10 -10.48 39.45
N LEU A 21 1.54 -9.60 40.30
CA LEU A 21 0.95 -8.34 39.82
C LEU A 21 1.98 -7.40 39.20
N VAL A 22 3.14 -7.24 39.82
CA VAL A 22 4.23 -6.41 39.28
C VAL A 22 4.77 -6.99 37.98
N PHE A 23 4.93 -8.31 37.92
CA PHE A 23 5.38 -8.98 36.70
C PHE A 23 4.37 -8.80 35.56
N LEU A 24 3.07 -9.00 35.85
CA LEU A 24 2.00 -8.80 34.87
C LEU A 24 1.96 -7.34 34.38
N ALA A 25 2.09 -6.37 35.29
CA ALA A 25 2.14 -4.96 34.95
C ALA A 25 3.35 -4.62 34.07
N GLY A 26 4.53 -5.19 34.39
CA GLY A 26 5.73 -5.04 33.59
C GLY A 26 5.59 -5.64 32.19
N LEU A 27 5.02 -6.84 32.09
CA LEU A 27 4.76 -7.52 30.81
C LEU A 27 3.75 -6.72 29.98
N LEU A 28 2.70 -6.19 30.59
CA LEU A 28 1.72 -5.35 29.92
C LEU A 28 2.33 -4.06 29.39
N GLY A 29 3.22 -3.42 30.16
CA GLY A 29 3.99 -2.26 29.72
C GLY A 29 4.92 -2.57 28.54
N LEU A 30 5.63 -3.71 28.60
CA LEU A 30 6.50 -4.16 27.51
C LEU A 30 5.69 -4.45 26.23
N CYS A 31 4.55 -5.12 26.38
CA CYS A 31 3.63 -5.41 25.28
C CYS A 31 3.13 -4.12 24.62
N PHE A 32 2.75 -3.12 25.43
CA PHE A 32 2.32 -1.82 24.93
C PHE A 32 3.41 -1.10 24.13
N VAL A 33 4.64 -1.03 24.67
CA VAL A 33 5.77 -0.39 23.97
C VAL A 33 6.11 -1.13 22.68
N HIS A 34 6.12 -2.46 22.71
CA HIS A 34 6.36 -3.28 21.53
C HIS A 34 5.30 -3.04 20.45
N MET A 35 4.02 -2.99 20.83
CA MET A 35 2.92 -2.68 19.91
C MET A 35 3.11 -1.29 19.30
N LYS A 36 3.39 -0.25 20.10
CA LYS A 36 3.64 1.10 19.57
C LYS A 36 4.83 1.15 18.63
N HIS A 37 5.89 0.42 18.93
CA HIS A 37 7.06 0.34 18.06
C HIS A 37 6.73 -0.33 16.72
N LYS A 38 5.97 -1.43 16.74
CA LYS A 38 5.48 -2.10 15.53
C LYS A 38 4.63 -1.17 14.67
N LEU A 39 3.68 -0.45 15.27
CA LEU A 39 2.85 0.52 14.54
C LEU A 39 3.69 1.61 13.85
N LYS A 40 4.77 2.08 14.51
CA LYS A 40 5.67 3.06 13.90
C LYS A 40 6.43 2.48 12.70
N VAL A 41 7.02 1.31 12.87
CA VAL A 41 7.80 0.64 11.81
C VAL A 41 6.91 0.33 10.60
N ASP A 42 5.68 -0.13 10.83
CA ASP A 42 4.74 -0.43 9.75
C ASP A 42 4.29 0.85 9.04
N GLY A 43 4.09 1.95 9.78
CA GLY A 43 3.82 3.26 9.20
C GLY A 43 4.99 3.79 8.34
N ASP A 44 6.22 3.68 8.84
CA ASP A 44 7.42 4.10 8.10
C ASP A 44 7.57 3.30 6.80
N ARG A 45 7.31 1.98 6.83
CA ARG A 45 7.31 1.13 5.63
C ARG A 45 6.22 1.50 4.63
N CYS A 46 5.02 1.83 5.10
CA CYS A 46 3.93 2.27 4.23
C CYS A 46 4.31 3.57 3.51
N ARG A 47 4.92 4.52 4.22
CA ARG A 47 5.36 5.80 3.66
C ARG A 47 6.46 5.64 2.63
N ASP A 48 7.41 4.74 2.87
CA ASP A 48 8.47 4.41 1.93
C ASP A 48 7.92 3.79 0.63
N LEU A 49 6.91 2.92 0.75
CA LEU A 49 6.20 2.36 -0.39
C LEU A 49 5.41 3.43 -1.16
N GLU A 50 4.69 4.31 -0.48
CA GLU A 50 3.97 5.43 -1.11
C GLU A 50 4.93 6.32 -1.90
N GLN A 51 6.08 6.65 -1.32
CA GLN A 51 7.10 7.46 -1.99
C GLN A 51 7.70 6.74 -3.20
N SER A 52 7.96 5.43 -3.08
CA SER A 52 8.46 4.60 -4.18
C SER A 52 7.45 4.54 -5.35
N VAL A 53 6.17 4.39 -5.05
CA VAL A 53 5.10 4.40 -6.06
C VAL A 53 5.00 5.77 -6.75
N ALA A 54 5.09 6.87 -5.99
CA ALA A 54 5.06 8.21 -6.55
C ALA A 54 6.25 8.47 -7.49
N ASP A 55 7.46 8.05 -7.11
CA ASP A 55 8.67 8.16 -7.94
C ASP A 55 8.56 7.31 -9.22
N LEU A 56 7.98 6.10 -9.14
CA LEU A 56 7.71 5.25 -10.29
C LEU A 56 6.68 5.88 -11.25
N ASP A 57 5.61 6.48 -10.74
CA ASP A 57 4.59 7.16 -11.55
C ASP A 57 5.18 8.39 -12.27
N GLU A 58 6.05 9.15 -11.61
CA GLU A 58 6.77 10.26 -12.23
C GLU A 58 7.66 9.78 -13.37
N LYS A 59 8.46 8.72 -13.15
CA LYS A 59 9.30 8.11 -14.19
C LYS A 59 8.48 7.60 -15.36
N LEU A 60 7.32 6.99 -15.08
CA LEU A 60 6.41 6.49 -16.11
C LEU A 60 5.85 7.63 -16.96
N LYS A 61 5.46 8.75 -16.34
CA LYS A 61 5.01 9.96 -17.07
C LYS A 61 6.10 10.55 -17.96
N VAL A 62 7.34 10.59 -17.49
CA VAL A 62 8.48 11.07 -18.31
C VAL A 62 8.71 10.13 -19.50
N ALA A 63 8.74 8.82 -19.26
CA ALA A 63 8.90 7.82 -20.31
C ALA A 63 7.76 7.87 -21.34
N ASP A 64 6.51 8.02 -20.89
CA ASP A 64 5.35 8.14 -21.77
C ASP A 64 5.41 9.41 -22.62
N ASN A 65 5.81 10.55 -22.04
CA ASN A 65 6.04 11.78 -22.80
C ASN A 65 7.16 11.60 -23.84
N GLU A 66 8.22 10.88 -23.50
CA GLU A 66 9.30 10.61 -24.44
C GLU A 66 8.88 9.66 -25.56
N ILE A 67 8.12 8.61 -25.24
CA ILE A 67 7.49 7.74 -26.24
C ILE A 67 6.59 8.59 -27.13
N MET A 68 5.70 9.38 -26.57
CA MET A 68 4.81 10.25 -27.33
C MET A 68 5.57 11.23 -28.22
N ARG A 69 6.70 11.78 -27.75
CA ARG A 69 7.58 12.60 -28.59
C ARG A 69 8.16 11.79 -29.75
N LEU A 70 8.66 10.59 -29.49
CA LEU A 70 9.31 9.71 -30.48
C LEU A 70 8.31 9.07 -31.46
N THR A 71 7.09 8.76 -31.01
CA THR A 71 6.00 8.16 -31.80
C THR A 71 5.02 9.21 -32.32
N SER A 72 5.21 10.49 -32.00
CA SER A 72 4.40 11.57 -32.55
C SER A 72 4.50 11.54 -34.08
N ARG A 73 3.35 11.74 -34.74
CA ARG A 73 3.25 11.81 -36.21
C ARG A 73 4.36 12.65 -36.87
N PRO A 74 4.74 13.86 -36.40
CA PRO A 74 5.82 14.61 -37.03
C PRO A 74 7.19 13.94 -36.94
N ALA A 75 7.49 13.19 -35.87
CA ALA A 75 8.75 12.43 -35.76
C ALA A 75 8.76 11.22 -36.70
N LEU A 76 7.62 10.55 -36.87
CA LEU A 76 7.47 9.43 -37.81
C LEU A 76 7.46 9.91 -39.27
N GLU A 77 6.85 11.05 -39.56
CA GLU A 77 6.88 11.70 -40.88
C GLU A 77 8.30 12.14 -41.24
N ARG A 78 9.06 12.69 -40.28
CA ARG A 78 10.46 13.03 -40.48
C ARG A 78 11.33 11.80 -40.74
N ARG A 79 11.15 10.70 -39.98
CA ARG A 79 11.87 9.44 -40.21
C ARG A 79 11.43 8.70 -41.50
N ARG A 80 10.21 8.97 -41.99
CA ARG A 80 9.73 8.53 -43.31
C ARG A 80 10.46 9.29 -44.43
N GLU A 81 10.60 10.60 -44.29
CA GLU A 81 11.34 11.46 -45.23
C GLU A 81 12.85 11.15 -45.26
N GLU A 82 13.44 10.84 -44.11
CA GLU A 82 14.83 10.41 -43.97
C GLU A 82 15.09 8.95 -44.44
N GLY A 83 14.05 8.23 -44.91
CA GLY A 83 14.18 6.91 -45.53
C GLY A 83 14.35 5.73 -44.56
N PHE A 84 14.29 5.98 -43.24
CA PHE A 84 14.46 4.94 -42.21
C PHE A 84 13.22 4.07 -42.00
N ILE A 85 12.05 4.50 -42.48
CA ILE A 85 10.77 3.80 -42.31
C ILE A 85 10.04 3.69 -43.66
N ARG A 86 9.78 2.46 -44.12
CA ARG A 86 8.98 2.20 -45.34
C ARG A 86 7.51 2.08 -44.93
N MET A 87 6.63 2.97 -45.44
CA MET A 87 5.19 2.91 -45.15
C MET A 87 4.57 1.71 -45.87
N ILE A 88 4.06 0.75 -45.12
CA ILE A 88 3.28 -0.38 -45.65
C ILE A 88 1.81 0.02 -45.58
N GLU A 89 1.15 0.16 -46.74
CA GLU A 89 -0.28 0.43 -46.78
C GLU A 89 -1.06 -0.79 -46.31
N VAL A 90 -1.78 -0.66 -45.18
CA VAL A 90 -2.72 -1.67 -44.72
C VAL A 90 -3.99 -1.52 -45.57
N GLN A 91 -4.21 -2.46 -46.49
CA GLN A 91 -5.42 -2.48 -47.31
C GLN A 91 -6.67 -2.60 -46.43
N ALA A 92 -7.61 -1.66 -46.61
CA ALA A 92 -8.84 -1.54 -45.82
C ALA A 92 -9.68 -2.83 -45.76
N ASN A 93 -9.51 -3.74 -46.72
CA ASN A 93 -10.22 -5.02 -46.78
C ASN A 93 -9.81 -6.02 -45.69
N ARG A 94 -8.70 -5.79 -44.94
CA ARG A 94 -8.25 -6.64 -43.83
C ARG A 94 -8.51 -6.04 -42.44
N MET A 95 -9.18 -4.89 -42.35
CA MET A 95 -9.48 -4.26 -41.06
C MET A 95 -10.75 -4.85 -40.45
N VAL A 96 -10.60 -5.76 -39.49
CA VAL A 96 -11.71 -6.22 -38.66
C VAL A 96 -12.06 -5.10 -37.68
N ARG A 97 -13.16 -4.38 -37.95
CA ARG A 97 -13.68 -3.32 -37.09
C ARG A 97 -14.31 -3.95 -35.85
N LEU A 98 -13.51 -4.13 -34.80
CA LEU A 98 -14.01 -4.54 -33.48
C LEU A 98 -14.91 -3.42 -32.95
N ARG A 99 -16.23 -3.61 -33.03
CA ARG A 99 -17.16 -2.77 -32.26
C ARG A 99 -16.98 -3.16 -30.81
N LEU A 100 -16.45 -2.25 -30.01
CA LEU A 100 -16.57 -2.30 -28.56
C LEU A 100 -18.08 -2.29 -28.27
N SER A 101 -18.65 -3.47 -28.01
CA SER A 101 -19.94 -3.53 -27.33
C SER A 101 -19.73 -2.90 -25.97
N GLU A 102 -20.18 -1.65 -25.89
CA GLU A 102 -20.49 -0.91 -24.68
C GLU A 102 -21.22 -1.86 -23.73
N THR A 103 -20.44 -2.56 -22.90
CA THR A 103 -20.95 -3.21 -21.70
C THR A 103 -21.28 -2.04 -20.79
N GLN A 104 -22.49 -1.56 -21.02
CA GLN A 104 -23.25 -0.57 -20.30
C GLN A 104 -22.86 -0.64 -18.83
N SER A 105 -21.97 0.25 -18.44
CA SER A 105 -21.72 0.66 -17.07
C SER A 105 -23.08 1.05 -16.48
N ALA A 106 -23.58 0.19 -15.61
CA ALA A 106 -24.81 0.39 -14.87
C ALA A 106 -24.80 1.78 -14.20
N PRO A 107 -25.86 2.60 -14.34
CA PRO A 107 -25.95 3.86 -13.64
C PRO A 107 -26.21 3.59 -12.15
N ILE A 108 -25.17 3.73 -11.33
CA ILE A 108 -25.28 3.82 -9.88
C ILE A 108 -25.75 5.24 -9.52
N ALA A 109 -26.99 5.59 -9.87
CA ALA A 109 -27.66 6.81 -9.40
C ALA A 109 -29.11 6.88 -9.93
N SER A 110 -30.04 6.22 -9.26
CA SER A 110 -31.41 6.73 -8.99
C SER A 110 -32.25 5.63 -8.34
N ALA A 111 -32.04 5.42 -7.04
CA ALA A 111 -32.98 4.69 -6.18
C ALA A 111 -33.11 5.47 -4.86
N ARG A 112 -33.47 6.74 -5.01
CA ARG A 112 -34.06 7.57 -3.96
C ARG A 112 -35.21 8.26 -4.65
N GLU A 113 -36.41 8.09 -4.09
CA GLU A 113 -37.65 8.85 -4.33
C GLU A 113 -38.84 8.06 -4.94
N VAL A 114 -39.86 7.88 -4.07
CA VAL A 114 -41.32 7.75 -4.29
C VAL A 114 -41.94 6.35 -4.54
N ALA A 115 -42.32 5.74 -3.40
CA ALA A 115 -43.66 5.30 -2.95
C ALA A 115 -44.70 4.74 -3.95
N PRO A 116 -45.58 3.83 -3.46
CA PRO A 116 -46.86 4.29 -2.90
C PRO A 116 -46.98 4.18 -1.38
#